data_AF-A0A2D9TB44-F1
#
_entry.id   AF-A0A2D9TB44-F1
#
_cell.length_a   1.000
_cell.length_b   1.000
_cell.length_c   1.000
_cell.angle_alpha   90.00
_cell.angle_beta   90.00
_cell.angle_gamma   90.00
#
_symmetry.space_group_name_H-M   'P 1'
#
loop_
_entity.id
_entity.type
_entity.pdbx_description
1 polymer ?
#
loop_
_entity_poly.entity_id
_entity_poly.type
_entity_poly.pdbx_seq_one_letter_code
_entity_poly.pdbx_strand_id
1 'polypeptide(L)'
;MSLSTLTAEEAMILMGMLREVVQADGAYTAEEAAEVARIESALGAERFAAAVAAAKREFTSRKALASKVHLVTRREAQDAILDTLSAVAASDDITAGEDEPIQWLATAWNR
;
A
#
# COMPACT_ATOMS: atom_id res chain seq x y z
N MET A 1 6.58 13.99 1.31
CA MET A 1 5.16 14.26 1.64
C MET A 1 4.77 13.35 2.80
N SER A 2 3.78 13.70 3.62
CA SER A 2 3.29 12.82 4.70
C SER A 2 2.07 12.02 4.25
N LEU A 3 1.93 10.78 4.73
CA LEU A 3 0.74 9.95 4.49
C LEU A 3 -0.56 10.63 4.93
N SER A 4 -0.48 11.50 5.95
CA SER A 4 -1.63 12.30 6.42
C SER A 4 -2.25 13.19 5.34
N THR A 5 -1.54 13.46 4.23
CA THR A 5 -2.00 14.34 3.14
C THR A 5 -2.52 13.58 1.92
N LEU A 6 -2.54 12.25 1.96
CA LEU A 6 -3.17 11.43 0.92
C LEU A 6 -4.67 11.75 0.81
N THR A 7 -5.26 11.60 -0.36
CA THR A 7 -6.71 11.63 -0.51
C THR A 7 -7.32 10.30 -0.03
N ALA A 8 -8.65 10.22 0.05
CA ALA A 8 -9.32 8.96 0.37
C ALA A 8 -9.04 7.87 -0.68
N GLU A 9 -8.97 8.25 -1.97
CA GLU A 9 -8.67 7.32 -3.07
C GLU A 9 -7.23 6.84 -3.01
N GLU A 10 -6.27 7.74 -2.73
CA GLU A 10 -4.86 7.37 -2.61
C GLU A 10 -4.59 6.50 -1.38
N ALA A 11 -5.23 6.81 -0.24
CA ALA A 11 -5.14 5.97 0.95
C ALA A 11 -5.76 4.58 0.70
N MET A 12 -6.87 4.50 -0.03
CA MET A 12 -7.47 3.24 -0.45
C MET A 12 -6.51 2.44 -1.34
N ILE A 13 -5.87 3.08 -2.33
CA ILE A 13 -4.87 2.42 -3.20
C ILE A 13 -3.68 1.92 -2.39
N LEU A 14 -3.18 2.71 -1.44
CA LEU A 14 -2.13 2.28 -0.51
C LEU A 14 -2.56 1.02 0.24
N MET A 15 -3.76 0.99 0.83
CA MET A 15 -4.25 -0.18 1.57
C MET A 15 -4.46 -1.40 0.66
N GLY A 16 -4.88 -1.19 -0.58
CA GLY A 16 -5.00 -2.25 -1.58
C GLY A 16 -3.66 -2.87 -1.92
N MET A 17 -2.64 -2.04 -2.16
CA MET A 17 -1.28 -2.49 -2.45
C MET A 17 -0.60 -3.12 -1.26
N LEU A 18 -0.78 -2.55 -0.06
CA LEU A 18 -0.24 -3.08 1.19
C LEU A 18 -0.73 -4.52 1.42
N ARG A 19 -1.99 -4.79 1.11
CA ARG A 19 -2.54 -6.15 1.16
C ARG A 19 -1.84 -7.09 0.18
N GLU A 20 -1.51 -6.65 -1.03
CA GLU A 20 -0.81 -7.50 -2.01
C GLU A 20 0.64 -7.77 -1.61
N VAL A 21 1.30 -6.79 -0.97
CA VAL A 21 2.66 -6.96 -0.43
C VAL A 21 2.66 -7.96 0.72
N VAL A 22 1.74 -7.81 1.69
CA VAL A 22 1.73 -8.66 2.90
C VAL A 22 1.03 -10.02 2.70
N GLN A 23 0.02 -10.12 1.81
CA GLN A 23 -0.64 -11.41 1.55
C GLN A 23 0.14 -12.33 0.62
N ALA A 24 1.26 -11.90 0.05
CA ALA A 24 2.14 -12.79 -0.69
C ALA A 24 2.51 -14.03 0.17
N ASP A 25 2.71 -13.83 1.48
CA ASP A 25 3.14 -14.87 2.42
C ASP A 25 2.05 -15.37 3.38
N GLY A 26 0.85 -14.80 3.32
CA GLY A 26 -0.36 -15.34 3.95
C GLY A 26 -0.56 -15.06 5.44
N ALA A 27 0.39 -14.42 6.14
CA ALA A 27 0.25 -13.95 7.52
C ALA A 27 1.11 -12.71 7.79
N TYR A 28 0.66 -11.83 8.67
CA TYR A 28 1.46 -10.70 9.14
C TYR A 28 2.54 -11.20 10.11
N THR A 29 3.80 -10.86 9.89
CA THR A 29 4.85 -10.95 10.93
C THR A 29 4.69 -9.82 11.96
N ALA A 30 5.42 -9.92 13.08
CA ALA A 30 5.34 -8.90 14.14
C ALA A 30 5.92 -7.56 13.65
N GLU A 31 6.91 -7.65 12.78
CA GLU A 31 7.62 -6.57 12.12
C GLU A 31 6.69 -5.85 11.12
N GLU A 32 5.99 -6.60 10.27
CA GLU A 32 4.97 -6.04 9.37
C GLU A 32 3.83 -5.39 10.14
N ALA A 33 3.36 -6.01 11.22
CA ALA A 33 2.32 -5.43 12.08
C ALA A 33 2.76 -4.09 12.69
N ALA A 34 4.04 -3.94 13.04
CA ALA A 34 4.60 -2.69 13.53
C ALA A 34 4.64 -1.61 12.43
N GLU A 35 4.94 -1.96 11.18
CA GLU A 35 4.88 -1.02 10.06
C GLU A 35 3.45 -0.60 9.74
N VAL A 36 2.50 -1.54 9.75
CA VAL A 36 1.07 -1.22 9.59
C VAL A 36 0.59 -0.27 10.68
N ALA A 37 1.03 -0.46 11.94
CA ALA A 37 0.71 0.46 13.02
C ALA A 37 1.29 1.88 12.80
N ARG A 38 2.47 2.01 12.18
CA ARG A 38 3.01 3.32 11.78
C ARG A 38 2.17 3.97 10.69
N ILE A 39 1.71 3.20 9.72
CA ILE A 39 0.82 3.69 8.66
C ILE A 39 -0.50 4.18 9.25
N GLU A 40 -1.08 3.43 10.18
CA GLU A 40 -2.28 3.83 10.93
C GLU A 40 -2.04 5.14 11.69
N SER A 41 -0.92 5.26 12.41
CA SER A 41 -0.57 6.49 13.13
C SER A 41 -0.38 7.69 12.19
N ALA A 42 0.15 7.47 10.98
CA ALA A 42 0.41 8.54 10.02
C ALA A 42 -0.86 9.01 9.27
N LEU A 43 -1.78 8.08 8.97
CA LEU A 43 -3.07 8.40 8.35
C LEU A 43 -4.12 8.90 9.36
N GLY A 44 -4.03 8.43 10.60
CA GLY A 44 -5.06 8.52 11.62
C GLY A 44 -6.01 7.32 11.56
N ALA A 45 -6.38 6.78 12.74
CA ALA A 45 -7.14 5.54 12.89
C ALA A 45 -8.46 5.50 12.08
N GLU A 46 -9.23 6.58 12.08
CA GLU A 46 -10.50 6.65 11.34
C GLU A 46 -10.28 6.54 9.82
N ARG A 47 -9.30 7.28 9.30
CA ARG A 47 -8.98 7.28 7.87
C ARG A 47 -8.35 5.96 7.44
N PHE A 48 -7.51 5.40 8.29
CA PHE A 48 -6.93 4.07 8.08
C PHE A 48 -8.04 3.01 8.00
N ALA A 49 -8.93 2.94 8.98
CA ALA A 49 -10.04 1.99 9.00
C ALA A 49 -10.96 2.14 7.77
N ALA A 50 -11.29 3.38 7.40
CA ALA A 50 -12.08 3.68 6.21
C ALA A 50 -11.37 3.22 4.92
N ALA A 51 -10.08 3.50 4.78
CA ALA A 51 -9.28 3.08 3.63
C ALA A 51 -9.17 1.56 3.52
N VAL A 52 -8.96 0.86 4.64
CA VAL A 52 -8.94 -0.62 4.68
C VAL A 52 -10.28 -1.20 4.28
N ALA A 53 -11.38 -0.66 4.80
CA ALA A 53 -12.73 -1.12 4.45
C ALA A 53 -13.04 -0.87 2.96
N ALA A 54 -12.68 0.30 2.43
CA ALA A 54 -12.83 0.62 1.02
C ALA A 54 -11.99 -0.30 0.13
N ALA A 55 -10.71 -0.50 0.47
CA ALA A 55 -9.82 -1.38 -0.28
C ALA A 55 -10.33 -2.82 -0.32
N LYS A 56 -10.82 -3.37 0.81
CA LYS A 56 -11.42 -4.72 0.86
C LYS A 56 -12.67 -4.86 -0.01
N ARG A 57 -13.46 -3.79 -0.14
CA ARG A 57 -14.68 -3.78 -0.96
C ARG A 57 -14.37 -3.64 -2.45
N GLU A 58 -13.47 -2.73 -2.80
CA GLU A 58 -13.17 -2.37 -4.19
C GLU A 58 -12.18 -3.34 -4.85
N PHE A 59 -11.24 -3.89 -4.09
CA PHE A 59 -10.14 -4.72 -4.61
C PHE A 59 -10.32 -6.19 -4.25
N THR A 60 -11.18 -6.85 -5.00
CA THR A 60 -11.39 -8.30 -4.92
C THR A 60 -10.32 -9.10 -5.68
N SER A 61 -9.48 -8.43 -6.48
CA SER A 61 -8.38 -9.03 -7.25
C SER A 61 -7.33 -7.99 -7.62
N ARG A 62 -6.10 -8.44 -7.92
CA ARG A 62 -5.02 -7.60 -8.48
C ARG A 62 -5.44 -6.87 -9.77
N LYS A 63 -6.33 -7.46 -10.58
CA LYS A 63 -6.90 -6.80 -11.78
C LYS A 63 -7.80 -5.61 -11.42
N ALA A 64 -8.60 -5.72 -10.35
CA ALA A 64 -9.43 -4.61 -9.88
C ALA A 64 -8.56 -3.46 -9.37
N LEU A 65 -7.49 -3.77 -8.63
CA LEU A 65 -6.50 -2.80 -8.18
C LEU A 65 -5.79 -2.12 -9.36
N ALA A 66 -5.31 -2.89 -10.33
CA ALA A 66 -4.70 -2.39 -11.58
C ALA A 66 -5.60 -1.42 -12.36
N SER A 67 -6.91 -1.65 -12.33
CA SER A 67 -7.87 -0.74 -12.98
C SER A 67 -8.04 0.59 -12.27
N LYS A 68 -7.44 0.79 -11.08
CA LYS A 68 -7.65 1.96 -10.22
C LYS A 68 -6.36 2.67 -9.81
N VAL A 69 -5.18 2.06 -9.99
CA VAL A 69 -3.89 2.72 -9.64
C VAL A 69 -3.67 4.04 -10.39
N HIS A 70 -4.26 4.21 -11.57
CA HIS A 70 -4.18 5.45 -12.34
C HIS A 70 -4.89 6.65 -11.69
N LEU A 71 -5.72 6.42 -10.66
CA LEU A 71 -6.36 7.50 -9.89
C LEU A 71 -5.36 8.29 -9.05
N VAL A 72 -4.22 7.68 -8.69
CA VAL A 72 -3.12 8.37 -8.03
C VAL A 72 -2.32 9.13 -9.08
N THR A 73 -2.71 10.38 -9.33
CA THR A 73 -2.07 11.24 -10.35
C THR A 73 -0.98 12.14 -9.76
N ARG A 74 -1.01 12.37 -8.44
CA ARG A 74 -0.03 13.21 -7.76
C ARG A 74 1.27 12.45 -7.57
N ARG A 75 2.33 12.93 -8.22
CA ARG A 75 3.70 12.39 -8.13
C ARG A 75 4.18 12.17 -6.70
N GLU A 76 3.95 13.15 -5.85
CA GLU A 76 4.26 13.13 -4.41
C GLU A 76 3.51 12.03 -3.63
N ALA A 77 2.28 11.71 -4.03
CA ALA A 77 1.51 10.63 -3.43
C ALA A 77 1.98 9.26 -3.93
N GLN A 78 2.32 9.15 -5.22
CA GLN A 78 2.93 7.94 -5.78
C GLN A 78 4.23 7.58 -5.05
N ASP A 79 5.11 8.57 -4.85
CA ASP A 79 6.39 8.38 -4.16
C ASP A 79 6.15 7.98 -2.69
N ALA A 80 5.27 8.68 -1.98
CA ALA A 80 4.93 8.34 -0.59
C ALA A 80 4.36 6.92 -0.46
N ILE A 81 3.57 6.47 -1.43
CA ILE A 81 3.01 5.10 -1.44
C ILE A 81 4.13 4.08 -1.70
N LEU A 82 4.98 4.30 -2.72
CA LEU A 82 6.08 3.39 -3.04
C LEU A 82 7.09 3.27 -1.89
N ASP A 83 7.46 4.40 -1.26
CA ASP A 83 8.36 4.41 -0.10
C ASP A 83 7.76 3.62 1.07
N THR A 84 6.46 3.81 1.32
CA THR A 84 5.76 3.10 2.41
C THR A 84 5.70 1.60 2.16
N LEU A 85 5.34 1.18 0.94
CA LEU A 85 5.30 -0.24 0.58
C LEU A 85 6.68 -0.88 0.65
N SER A 86 7.72 -0.15 0.23
CA SER A 86 9.10 -0.63 0.29
C SER A 86 9.59 -0.77 1.73
N ALA A 87 9.21 0.14 2.63
CA ALA A 87 9.53 0.05 4.05
C ALA A 87 8.84 -1.16 4.73
N VAL A 88 7.58 -1.44 4.38
CA VAL A 88 6.86 -2.63 4.86
C VAL A 88 7.55 -3.88 4.34
N ALA A 89 7.80 -3.95 3.04
CA ALA A 89 8.44 -5.12 2.45
C ALA A 89 9.82 -5.36 3.09
N ALA A 90 10.66 -4.32 3.23
CA ALA A 90 11.98 -4.44 3.84
C ALA A 90 11.97 -4.74 5.36
N SER A 91 10.80 -4.73 6.01
CA SER A 91 10.68 -5.05 7.44
C SER A 91 10.68 -6.56 7.71
N ASP A 92 10.37 -7.36 6.70
CA ASP A 92 10.60 -8.81 6.70
C ASP A 92 11.90 -9.10 5.92
N ASP A 93 12.64 -10.16 6.28
CA ASP A 93 13.86 -10.56 5.57
C ASP A 93 13.48 -11.09 4.18
N ILE A 94 13.23 -10.18 3.21
CA ILE A 94 12.71 -10.55 1.89
C ILE A 94 13.64 -11.54 1.22
N THR A 95 13.07 -12.69 0.87
CA THR A 95 13.65 -13.60 -0.11
C THR A 95 13.37 -13.04 -1.50
N ALA A 96 14.39 -12.97 -2.38
CA ALA A 96 14.26 -12.41 -3.73
C ALA A 96 12.99 -12.90 -4.47
N GLY A 97 11.98 -12.04 -4.61
CA GLY A 97 10.68 -12.36 -5.24
C GLY A 97 9.45 -11.61 -4.70
N GLU A 98 9.48 -11.10 -3.47
CA GLU A 98 8.32 -10.43 -2.82
C GLU A 98 8.12 -8.95 -3.22
N ASP A 99 9.04 -8.38 -4.01
CA ASP A 99 8.96 -6.99 -4.49
C ASP A 99 8.14 -6.82 -5.78
N GLU A 100 7.63 -7.91 -6.38
CA GLU A 100 6.86 -7.90 -7.62
C GLU A 100 5.65 -6.93 -7.59
N PRO A 101 4.84 -6.85 -6.50
CA PRO A 101 3.74 -5.89 -6.44
C PRO A 101 4.23 -4.43 -6.48
N ILE A 102 5.38 -4.14 -5.86
CA ILE A 102 5.96 -2.80 -5.79
C ILE A 102 6.55 -2.42 -7.15
N GLN A 103 7.31 -3.31 -7.78
CA GLN A 103 7.87 -3.09 -9.12
C GLN A 103 6.79 -2.88 -10.18
N TRP A 104 5.71 -3.67 -10.10
CA TRP A 104 4.55 -3.50 -10.97
C TRP A 104 3.90 -2.12 -10.79
N LEU A 105 3.73 -1.66 -9.54
CA LEU A 105 3.14 -0.36 -9.25
C LEU A 105 4.04 0.79 -9.73
N ALA A 106 5.35 0.69 -9.51
CA ALA A 106 6.33 1.66 -9.99
C ALA A 106 6.27 1.78 -11.52
N THR A 107 6.24 0.63 -12.22
CA THR A 107 6.08 0.58 -13.68
C THR A 107 4.77 1.23 -14.14
N ALA A 108 3.65 0.96 -13.46
CA ALA A 108 2.34 1.54 -13.79
C ALA A 108 2.30 3.07 -13.63
N TRP A 109 3.12 3.63 -12.75
CA TRP A 109 3.26 5.07 -12.53
C TRP A 109 4.45 5.71 -13.25
N ASN A 110 5.25 4.90 -13.97
CA ASN A 110 6.49 5.32 -14.60
C ASN A 110 7.45 5.98 -13.58
N ARG A 111 7.70 5.23 -12.49
CA ARG A 111 8.61 5.56 -11.38
C ARG A 111 9.78 4.59 -11.32
#